data_AF-A0A7X1ID62-F1
#
_entry.id   AF-A0A7X1ID62-F1
#
_cell.length_a   1.000
_cell.length_b   1.000
_cell.length_c   1.000
_cell.angle_alpha   90.00
_cell.angle_beta   90.00
_cell.angle_gamma   90.00
#
_symmetry.space_group_name_H-M   'P 1'
#
loop_
_entity.id
_entity.type
_entity.pdbx_description
1 polymer ?
#
loop_
_entity_poly.entity_id
_entity_poly.type
_entity_poly.pdbx_seq_one_letter_code
_entity_poly.pdbx_strand_id
1 'polypeptide(L)'
;MSTSSRRRAARPALVLAAALALTAGLATTAPAASGEFIYQSRATGFTRTFVDPMNNVCLFFEFGANKMVNSTNRTARVYLGGNCGEGGFADIPKGGTKTVTLDDFHSVKFL
;
A
#
# COMPACT_ATOMS: atom_id res chain seq x y z
N MET A 1 75.11 2.22 -21.00
CA MET A 1 74.21 2.68 -19.92
C MET A 1 73.09 3.51 -20.52
N SER A 2 71.85 3.19 -20.11
CA SER A 2 70.58 3.98 -20.18
C SER A 2 69.93 4.21 -21.56
N THR A 3 68.98 3.37 -22.00
CA THR A 3 67.49 3.37 -21.77
C THR A 3 66.77 4.57 -22.41
N SER A 4 66.07 4.42 -23.54
CA SER A 4 64.67 3.97 -23.70
C SER A 4 63.63 5.11 -23.57
N SER A 5 62.83 5.36 -24.62
CA SER A 5 61.36 5.39 -24.53
C SER A 5 60.72 5.78 -25.88
N ARG A 6 60.22 4.77 -26.63
CA ARG A 6 59.07 4.94 -27.53
C ARG A 6 57.81 4.83 -26.68
N ARG A 7 56.76 5.58 -27.06
CA ARG A 7 55.31 5.46 -26.73
C ARG A 7 54.81 6.76 -26.07
N ARG A 8 53.62 7.29 -26.32
CA ARG A 8 52.39 6.80 -26.98
C ARG A 8 51.59 8.08 -27.27
N ALA A 9 51.22 8.36 -28.52
CA ALA A 9 50.07 9.22 -28.78
C ALA A 9 48.82 8.37 -28.53
N ALA A 10 48.40 8.28 -27.27
CA ALA A 10 47.19 7.58 -26.88
C ALA A 10 45.97 8.46 -27.17
N ARG A 11 45.14 7.95 -28.08
CA ARG A 11 43.82 8.42 -28.53
C ARG A 11 42.98 9.07 -27.41
N PRO A 12 42.38 10.26 -27.62
CA PRO A 12 41.26 10.68 -26.81
C PRO A 12 39.99 10.05 -27.41
N ALA A 13 39.62 8.87 -26.93
CA ALA A 13 38.26 8.35 -27.11
C ALA A 13 37.62 8.32 -25.73
N LEU A 14 37.13 9.48 -25.31
CA LEU A 14 36.43 9.59 -24.05
C LEU A 14 35.07 10.25 -24.29
N VAL A 15 34.09 9.60 -23.68
CA VAL A 15 32.73 10.08 -23.38
C VAL A 15 31.74 9.95 -24.54
N LEU A 16 30.88 8.93 -24.46
CA LEU A 16 29.51 9.10 -23.96
C LEU A 16 28.83 7.72 -23.87
N ALA A 17 28.81 7.16 -22.67
CA ALA A 17 27.90 6.06 -22.32
C ALA A 17 27.24 6.43 -20.98
N ALA A 18 26.40 7.47 -21.02
CA ALA A 18 25.56 7.82 -19.88
C ALA A 18 24.27 7.00 -19.97
N ALA A 19 24.05 6.19 -18.94
CA ALA A 19 23.04 5.17 -18.84
C ALA A 19 21.61 5.71 -18.97
N LEU A 20 20.83 5.15 -19.89
CA LEU A 20 19.37 5.14 -19.80
C LEU A 20 18.92 3.85 -19.12
N ALA A 21 19.24 3.69 -17.84
CA ALA A 21 18.48 2.80 -16.98
C ALA A 21 17.28 3.61 -16.49
N LEU A 22 16.29 3.80 -17.36
CA LEU A 22 15.00 4.34 -16.97
C LEU A 22 14.44 3.31 -15.98
N THR A 23 14.52 3.63 -14.69
CA THR A 23 13.88 2.85 -13.63
C THR A 23 12.39 2.95 -13.87
N ALA A 24 11.87 2.02 -14.69
CA ALA A 24 10.49 1.62 -14.64
C ALA A 24 10.29 1.10 -13.22
N GLY A 25 9.96 2.01 -12.30
CA GLY A 25 9.36 1.68 -11.04
C GLY A 25 8.09 0.92 -11.41
N LEU A 26 8.19 -0.41 -11.43
CA LEU A 26 7.05 -1.25 -11.67
C LEU A 26 6.06 -0.88 -10.57
N ALA A 27 5.03 -0.12 -10.93
CA ALA A 27 3.81 -0.04 -10.15
C ALA A 27 3.19 -1.45 -10.23
N THR A 28 3.75 -2.38 -9.47
CA THR A 28 3.18 -3.72 -9.31
C THR A 28 1.83 -3.47 -8.67
N THR A 29 0.76 -3.67 -9.43
CA THR A 29 -0.59 -3.65 -8.88
C THR A 29 -0.60 -4.65 -7.74
N ALA A 30 -0.89 -4.18 -6.52
CA ALA A 30 -0.96 -5.09 -5.40
C ALA A 30 -2.10 -6.08 -5.67
N PRO A 31 -1.87 -7.41 -5.64
CA PRO A 31 -2.95 -8.38 -5.75
C PRO A 31 -4.14 -7.99 -4.87
N ALA A 32 -5.37 -8.17 -5.37
CA ALA A 32 -6.57 -7.97 -4.58
C ALA A 32 -6.73 -9.08 -3.52
N ALA A 33 -7.29 -8.74 -2.37
CA ALA A 33 -7.98 -9.70 -1.53
C ALA A 33 -9.18 -10.24 -2.31
N SER A 34 -9.60 -11.47 -2.00
CA SER A 34 -10.84 -12.03 -2.54
C SER A 34 -11.92 -12.00 -1.47
N GLY A 35 -13.11 -11.55 -1.84
CA GLY A 35 -14.30 -11.45 -0.98
C GLY A 35 -14.68 -10.01 -0.66
N GLU A 36 -15.44 -9.84 0.41
CA GLU A 36 -16.06 -8.55 0.75
C GLU A 36 -15.63 -8.02 2.11
N PHE A 37 -15.47 -6.71 2.20
CA PHE A 37 -15.35 -6.00 3.47
C PHE A 37 -16.46 -4.97 3.58
N ILE A 38 -17.24 -5.04 4.65
CA ILE A 38 -18.39 -4.16 4.88
C ILE A 38 -18.10 -3.28 6.07
N TYR A 39 -18.34 -1.97 5.95
CA TYR A 39 -18.34 -1.06 7.09
C TYR A 39 -19.65 -0.29 7.19
N GLN A 40 -20.03 0.03 8.43
CA GLN A 40 -21.24 0.75 8.77
C GLN A 40 -20.94 1.86 9.77
N SER A 41 -21.51 3.04 9.52
CA SER A 41 -21.58 4.16 10.46
C SER A 41 -22.91 4.10 11.20
N ARG A 42 -22.85 4.16 12.52
CA ARG A 42 -24.05 4.24 13.36
C ARG A 42 -24.67 5.64 13.33
N ALA A 43 -23.86 6.70 13.33
CA ALA A 43 -24.34 8.07 13.39
C ALA A 43 -25.15 8.46 12.14
N THR A 44 -24.76 7.95 10.97
CA THR A 44 -25.43 8.26 9.69
C THR A 44 -26.32 7.13 9.18
N GLY A 45 -26.17 5.91 9.71
CA GLY A 45 -26.77 4.70 9.15
C GLY A 45 -26.13 4.23 7.84
N PHE A 46 -25.09 4.94 7.37
CA PHE A 46 -24.41 4.65 6.12
C PHE A 46 -23.72 3.28 6.15
N THR A 47 -23.82 2.54 5.05
CA THR A 47 -23.18 1.23 4.90
C THR A 47 -22.52 1.15 3.52
N ARG A 48 -21.30 0.64 3.47
CA ARG A 48 -20.56 0.41 2.23
C ARG A 48 -19.85 -0.93 2.24
N THR A 49 -19.66 -1.44 1.03
CA THR A 49 -18.95 -2.70 0.76
C THR A 49 -17.79 -2.41 -0.16
N PHE A 50 -16.61 -2.90 0.20
CA PHE A 50 -15.47 -3.04 -0.69
C PHE A 50 -15.46 -4.49 -1.19
N VAL A 51 -15.55 -4.66 -2.51
CA VAL A 51 -15.52 -5.96 -3.19
C VAL A 51 -14.12 -6.16 -3.77
N ASP A 52 -13.51 -7.29 -3.46
CA ASP A 52 -12.15 -7.67 -3.84
C ASP A 52 -11.12 -6.52 -3.67
N PRO A 53 -10.97 -5.97 -2.44
CA PRO A 53 -10.15 -4.79 -2.22
C PRO A 53 -8.66 -5.07 -2.47
N MET A 54 -7.94 -4.11 -3.07
CA MET A 54 -6.48 -4.23 -3.29
C MET A 54 -5.72 -4.43 -1.97
N ASN A 55 -4.79 -5.40 -1.94
CA ASN A 55 -3.93 -5.59 -0.77
C ASN A 55 -2.97 -4.42 -0.61
N ASN A 56 -2.58 -4.13 0.64
CA ASN A 56 -1.63 -3.08 0.98
C ASN A 56 -2.00 -1.65 0.52
N VAL A 57 -3.21 -1.45 0.00
CA VAL A 57 -3.76 -0.13 -0.32
C VAL A 57 -4.62 0.34 0.85
N CYS A 58 -4.46 1.61 1.24
CA CYS A 58 -5.31 2.22 2.25
C CYS A 58 -6.64 2.64 1.61
N LEU A 59 -7.74 2.14 2.16
CA LEU A 59 -9.09 2.54 1.76
C LEU A 59 -9.70 3.35 2.91
N PHE A 60 -10.07 4.60 2.63
CA PHE A 60 -10.73 5.46 3.60
C PHE A 60 -12.23 5.15 3.67
N PHE A 61 -12.83 5.42 4.82
CA PHE A 61 -14.27 5.37 5.00
C PHE A 61 -14.84 6.78 4.84
N GLU A 62 -15.95 6.89 4.11
CA GLU A 62 -16.63 8.18 3.90
C GLU A 62 -17.11 8.78 5.23
N PHE A 63 -17.57 7.91 6.13
CA PHE A 63 -17.93 8.22 7.51
C PHE A 63 -17.24 7.23 8.45
N GLY A 64 -16.99 7.67 9.68
CA GLY A 64 -16.45 6.80 10.73
C GLY A 64 -17.32 5.55 10.91
N ALA A 65 -16.70 4.40 11.10
CA ALA A 65 -17.38 3.12 11.19
C ALA A 65 -17.39 2.59 12.62
N ASN A 66 -18.56 2.21 13.12
CA ASN A 66 -18.67 1.47 14.38
C ASN A 66 -18.71 -0.05 14.17
N LYS A 67 -19.05 -0.52 12.98
CA LYS A 67 -19.13 -1.96 12.67
C LYS A 67 -18.42 -2.25 11.36
N MET A 68 -17.55 -3.24 11.38
CA MET A 68 -16.77 -3.71 10.24
C MET A 68 -16.79 -5.23 10.18
N VAL A 69 -17.08 -5.78 9.00
CA VAL A 69 -17.14 -7.23 8.76
C VAL A 69 -16.16 -7.57 7.65
N ASN A 70 -15.25 -8.50 7.93
CA ASN A 70 -14.23 -8.94 6.98
C ASN A 70 -14.55 -10.34 6.47
N SER A 71 -15.24 -10.42 5.34
CA SER A 71 -15.49 -11.66 4.60
C SER A 71 -14.45 -11.91 3.50
N THR A 72 -13.31 -11.22 3.54
CA THR A 72 -12.22 -11.46 2.61
C THR A 72 -11.33 -12.63 3.03
N ASN A 73 -10.46 -13.08 2.12
CA ASN A 73 -9.43 -14.08 2.39
C ASN A 73 -8.16 -13.51 3.06
N ARG A 74 -8.16 -12.22 3.46
CA ARG A 74 -7.03 -11.52 4.06
C ARG A 74 -7.37 -10.97 5.44
N THR A 75 -6.36 -10.58 6.21
CA THR A 75 -6.58 -9.84 7.45
C THR A 75 -6.82 -8.38 7.11
N ALA A 76 -7.92 -7.81 7.61
CA ALA A 76 -8.23 -6.40 7.46
C ALA A 76 -7.73 -5.63 8.68
N ARG A 77 -6.73 -4.77 8.51
CA ARG A 77 -6.28 -3.85 9.56
C ARG A 77 -7.04 -2.54 9.43
N VAL A 78 -7.87 -2.23 10.42
CA VAL A 78 -8.64 -0.99 10.49
C VAL A 78 -7.93 0.02 11.38
N TYR A 79 -7.98 1.31 11.01
CA TYR A 79 -7.28 2.39 11.71
C TYR A 79 -8.25 3.46 12.18
N LEU A 80 -7.90 4.10 13.30
CA LEU A 80 -8.60 5.26 13.83
C LEU A 80 -8.38 6.51 12.95
N GLY A 81 -7.29 6.58 12.17
CA GLY A 81 -7.05 7.65 11.21
C GLY A 81 -7.56 7.34 9.79
N GLY A 82 -7.63 8.37 8.94
CA GLY A 82 -8.10 8.26 7.56
C GLY A 82 -7.05 7.77 6.55
N ASN A 83 -5.76 7.87 6.88
CA ASN A 83 -4.67 7.62 5.93
C ASN A 83 -3.89 6.32 6.15
N CYS A 84 -4.37 5.41 7.01
CA CYS A 84 -3.66 4.23 7.48
C CYS A 84 -2.29 4.53 8.14
N GLY A 85 -2.05 3.97 9.32
CA GLY A 85 -0.84 4.25 10.10
C GLY A 85 -0.92 5.52 10.97
N GLU A 86 -2.02 6.25 10.88
CA GLU A 86 -2.38 7.29 11.84
C GLU A 86 -3.23 6.70 12.98
N GLY A 87 -2.88 7.03 14.22
CA GLY A 87 -3.62 6.61 15.41
C GLY A 87 -3.50 5.12 15.74
N GLY A 88 -4.46 4.63 16.53
CA GLY A 88 -4.57 3.21 16.87
C GLY A 88 -5.08 2.36 15.70
N PHE A 89 -4.89 1.05 15.79
CA PHE A 89 -5.41 0.10 14.83
C PHE A 89 -5.95 -1.16 15.51
N ALA A 90 -6.76 -1.92 14.77
CA ALA A 90 -7.19 -3.25 15.14
C ALA A 90 -7.17 -4.17 13.93
N ASP A 91 -6.83 -5.44 14.15
CA ASP A 91 -6.88 -6.46 13.11
C ASP A 91 -8.19 -7.24 13.18
N ILE A 92 -8.84 -7.38 12.03
CA ILE A 92 -10.03 -8.20 11.84
C ILE A 92 -9.59 -9.40 10.98
N PRO A 93 -9.47 -10.60 11.57
CA PRO A 93 -9.07 -11.79 10.81
C PRO A 93 -10.13 -12.12 9.74
N LYS A 94 -9.78 -13.02 8.81
CA LYS A 94 -10.73 -13.53 7.81
C LYS A 94 -12.00 -14.08 8.49
N GLY A 95 -13.18 -13.76 7.93
CA GLY A 95 -14.49 -14.08 8.51
C GLY A 95 -14.80 -13.34 9.82
N GLY A 96 -13.94 -12.42 10.25
CA GLY A 96 -14.06 -11.71 11.51
C GLY A 96 -15.00 -10.52 11.45
N THR A 97 -15.42 -10.06 12.63
CA THR A 97 -16.20 -8.82 12.79
C THR A 97 -15.61 -8.00 13.92
N LYS A 98 -15.60 -6.67 13.74
CA LYS A 98 -15.29 -5.71 14.79
C LYS A 98 -16.48 -4.78 14.95
N THR A 99 -16.94 -4.67 16.19
CA THR A 99 -17.95 -3.69 16.59
C THR A 99 -17.40 -2.87 17.75
N VAL A 100 -17.60 -1.56 17.69
CA VAL A 100 -17.29 -0.60 18.74
C VAL A 100 -18.50 0.29 19.00
N THR A 101 -18.47 1.04 20.10
CA THR A 101 -19.59 1.87 20.55
C THR A 101 -19.75 3.16 19.75
N LEU A 102 -18.63 3.72 19.30
CA LEU A 102 -18.51 4.97 18.55
C LEU A 102 -18.02 4.70 17.13
N ASP A 103 -18.23 5.67 16.23
CA ASP A 103 -17.81 5.63 14.82
C ASP A 103 -16.30 6.00 14.68
N ASP A 104 -15.41 5.27 15.37
CA ASP A 104 -14.02 5.71 15.57
C ASP A 104 -13.03 5.25 14.49
N PHE A 105 -13.41 4.29 13.62
CA PHE A 105 -12.51 3.80 12.56
C PHE A 105 -12.76 4.54 11.26
N HIS A 106 -11.70 4.93 10.56
CA HIS A 106 -11.79 5.79 9.38
C HIS A 106 -11.06 5.24 8.15
N SER A 107 -10.28 4.17 8.28
CA SER A 107 -9.66 3.52 7.13
C SER A 107 -9.34 2.05 7.39
N VAL A 108 -9.06 1.31 6.31
CA VAL A 108 -8.69 -0.10 6.33
C VAL A 108 -7.56 -0.40 5.33
N LYS A 109 -6.70 -1.36 5.66
CA LYS A 109 -5.70 -1.95 4.77
C LYS A 109 -5.72 -3.47 4.89
N PHE A 110 -5.69 -4.17 3.76
CA PHE A 110 -5.70 -5.64 3.72
C PHE A 110 -4.27 -6.19 3.63
N LEU A 111 -3.94 -7.15 4.49
CA LEU A 111 -2.59 -7.73 4.68
C LEU A 111 -2.51 -9.16 4.15
#